data_AF-A0A255TI82-F1
#
_entry.id   AF-A0A255TI82-F1
#
_cell.length_a   1.000
_cell.length_b   1.000
_cell.length_c   1.000
_cell.angle_alpha   90.00
_cell.angle_beta   90.00
_cell.angle_gamma   90.00
#
_symmetry.space_group_name_H-M   'P 1'
#
loop_
_entity.id
_entity.type
_entity.pdbx_description
1 polymer ?
#
loop_
_entity_poly.entity_id
_entity_poly.type
_entity_poly.pdbx_seq_one_letter_code
_entity_poly.pdbx_strand_id
1 'polypeptide(L)'
;MYYTTEIYDPEEGLNIIALAVAKFNPERFLYAIEYKKCDEVELELMACSVADCRVKLEAEYTKLLNFSREFNKEFVTVNNKCFNTALTLFCKMRSGFSETKKLFMKFCPRARREDVRHVIGNMPVSAYDYSYISANIYPLPLFKFETYPPCVSGLYNEIEKFFILFAQCVNLCKSVLAEEEKIRKDKRYCYFLFKNFKDKVIKEIAGMISLFNKDSEDLSEKANSAIASRNKYDNDEAWSPFGFHNFDKNDVKLLVIKQVIDVESATGLSKTEILLFGNDKEKVERVKHLISIFDDLLPDGYNKKKLPAKTVLMFLHYFGFGKGLLKEAVKYFFEKYMENPSAKYESVSYEAVISYNKEVKNDRKGEFKAFVEKLKTRCCTIQLLEKASNF
;
A
#
# COMPACT_ATOMS: atom_id res chain seq x y z
N MET A 1 25.21 34.05 -25.53
CA MET A 1 24.66 32.71 -25.28
C MET A 1 23.50 32.83 -24.31
N TYR A 2 22.33 32.28 -24.65
CA TYR A 2 21.23 32.15 -23.70
C TYR A 2 21.29 30.73 -23.14
N TYR A 3 21.60 30.59 -21.85
CA TYR A 3 21.56 29.27 -21.21
C TYR A 3 20.14 28.98 -20.74
N THR A 4 19.70 27.75 -20.94
CA THR A 4 18.42 27.26 -20.44
C THR A 4 18.65 26.15 -19.42
N THR A 5 17.72 26.06 -18.48
CA THR A 5 17.58 24.91 -17.58
C THR A 5 16.20 24.27 -17.73
N GLU A 6 15.53 24.58 -18.83
CA GLU A 6 14.27 23.96 -19.20
C GLU A 6 14.49 22.47 -19.46
N ILE A 7 13.54 21.70 -18.95
CA ILE A 7 13.48 20.25 -19.05
C ILE A 7 12.08 19.98 -19.55
N TYR A 8 11.97 19.45 -20.76
CA TYR A 8 10.69 19.19 -21.41
C TYR A 8 10.10 17.86 -20.97
N ASP A 9 10.95 16.86 -20.73
CA ASP A 9 10.57 15.55 -20.16
C ASP A 9 11.09 15.41 -18.71
N PRO A 10 10.19 15.22 -17.71
CA PRO A 10 10.54 15.01 -16.31
C PRO A 10 11.55 13.88 -16.04
N GLU A 11 11.43 12.75 -16.73
CA GLU A 11 12.25 11.55 -16.51
C GLU A 11 13.62 11.69 -17.19
N GLU A 12 13.65 12.19 -18.43
CA GLU A 12 14.90 12.50 -19.11
C GLU A 12 15.67 13.61 -18.37
N GLY A 13 14.97 14.63 -17.90
CA GLY A 13 15.54 15.72 -17.11
C GLY A 13 16.19 15.30 -15.81
N LEU A 14 15.57 14.36 -15.08
CA LEU A 14 16.17 13.75 -13.89
C LEU A 14 17.52 13.12 -14.22
N ASN A 15 17.59 12.39 -15.34
CA ASN A 15 18.81 11.73 -15.76
C ASN A 15 19.88 12.73 -16.17
N ILE A 16 19.53 13.77 -16.94
CA ILE A 16 20.45 14.84 -17.33
C ILE A 16 21.07 15.50 -16.09
N ILE A 17 20.25 15.86 -15.10
CA ILE A 17 20.74 16.53 -13.89
C ILE A 17 21.57 15.58 -13.04
N ALA A 18 21.13 14.33 -12.86
CA ALA A 18 21.88 13.34 -12.10
C ALA A 18 23.28 13.10 -12.71
N LEU A 19 23.37 13.04 -14.05
CA LEU A 19 24.65 12.93 -14.76
C LEU A 19 25.52 14.18 -14.58
N ALA A 20 24.93 15.38 -14.65
CA ALA A 20 25.66 16.63 -14.44
C ALA A 20 26.20 16.74 -13.00
N VAL A 21 25.38 16.38 -12.02
CA VAL A 21 25.75 16.33 -10.60
C VAL A 21 26.86 15.32 -10.34
N ALA A 22 26.79 14.13 -10.95
CA ALA A 22 27.81 13.08 -10.80
C ALA A 22 29.18 13.47 -11.36
N LYS A 23 29.26 14.47 -12.24
CA LYS A 23 30.54 15.00 -12.74
C LYS A 23 31.21 15.96 -11.76
N PHE A 24 30.52 16.46 -10.75
CA PHE A 24 31.12 17.42 -9.81
C PHE A 24 32.35 16.82 -9.12
N ASN A 25 33.46 17.55 -9.12
CA ASN A 25 34.70 17.13 -8.47
C ASN A 25 35.54 18.35 -8.04
N PRO A 26 36.56 18.15 -7.20
CA PRO A 26 37.49 19.19 -6.74
C PRO A 26 38.05 20.07 -7.87
N GLU A 27 38.57 19.46 -8.93
CA GLU A 27 39.31 20.16 -9.98
C GLU A 27 38.40 21.03 -10.85
N ARG A 28 37.22 20.53 -11.22
CA ARG A 28 36.18 21.27 -11.96
C ARG A 28 35.70 22.47 -11.16
N PHE A 29 35.52 22.29 -9.85
CA PHE A 29 35.12 23.37 -8.97
C PHE A 29 36.20 24.46 -8.90
N LEU A 30 37.46 24.09 -8.66
CA LEU A 30 38.57 25.05 -8.62
C LEU A 30 38.71 25.79 -9.95
N TYR A 31 38.63 25.09 -11.08
CA TYR A 31 38.61 25.72 -12.41
C TYR A 31 37.44 26.72 -12.56
N ALA A 32 36.25 26.35 -12.07
CA ALA A 32 35.09 27.24 -12.11
C ALA A 32 35.29 28.50 -11.26
N ILE A 33 35.96 28.38 -10.10
CA ILE A 33 36.29 29.51 -9.21
C ILE A 33 37.32 30.44 -9.86
N GLU A 34 38.40 29.89 -10.43
CA GLU A 34 39.42 30.65 -11.17
C GLU A 34 38.81 31.48 -12.29
N TYR A 35 37.86 30.91 -13.04
CA TYR A 35 37.23 31.59 -14.16
C TYR A 35 36.20 32.63 -13.71
N LYS A 36 35.46 32.37 -12.62
CA LYS A 36 34.38 33.25 -12.16
C LYS A 36 34.88 34.50 -11.44
N LYS A 37 36.07 34.43 -10.84
CA LYS A 37 36.69 35.54 -10.10
C LYS A 37 35.73 36.14 -9.05
N CYS A 38 35.06 35.27 -8.30
CA CYS A 38 34.21 35.68 -7.19
C CYS A 38 35.06 36.14 -6.01
N ASP A 39 34.59 37.16 -5.28
CA ASP A 39 35.21 37.59 -4.04
C ASP A 39 34.80 36.70 -2.85
N GLU A 40 35.48 36.84 -1.72
CA GLU A 40 35.25 36.00 -0.53
C GLU A 40 33.82 36.14 0.01
N VAL A 41 33.26 37.35 0.01
CA VAL A 41 31.89 37.62 0.51
C VAL A 41 30.86 36.94 -0.38
N GLU A 42 31.02 37.01 -1.70
CA GLU A 42 30.17 36.31 -2.66
C GLU A 42 30.22 34.79 -2.46
N LEU A 43 31.39 34.23 -2.18
CA LEU A 43 31.57 32.81 -1.95
C LEU A 43 30.90 32.35 -0.65
N GLU A 44 31.02 33.12 0.43
CA GLU A 44 30.34 32.87 1.69
C GLU A 44 28.81 32.93 1.56
N LEU A 45 28.29 33.96 0.88
CA LEU A 45 26.85 34.08 0.61
C LEU A 45 26.33 32.93 -0.26
N MET A 46 27.13 32.46 -1.21
CA MET A 46 26.80 31.25 -1.98
C MET A 46 26.76 30.01 -1.10
N ALA A 47 27.74 29.83 -0.21
CA ALA A 47 27.79 28.68 0.68
C ALA A 47 26.56 28.64 1.62
N CYS A 48 26.19 29.79 2.21
CA CYS A 48 24.98 29.92 3.02
C CYS A 48 23.71 29.60 2.21
N SER A 49 23.60 30.13 0.99
CA SER A 49 22.46 29.84 0.12
C SER A 49 22.37 28.34 -0.21
N VAL A 50 23.48 27.67 -0.50
CA VAL A 50 23.50 26.23 -0.78
C VAL A 50 23.13 25.42 0.46
N ALA A 51 23.62 25.80 1.64
CA ALA A 51 23.29 25.16 2.91
C ALA A 51 21.77 25.24 3.21
N ASP A 52 21.14 26.40 3.03
CA ASP A 52 19.69 26.56 3.19
C ASP A 52 18.90 25.66 2.22
N CYS A 53 19.40 25.51 1.00
CA CYS A 53 18.78 24.65 -0.01
C CYS A 53 18.95 23.17 0.34
N ARG A 54 20.10 22.78 0.89
CA ARG A 54 20.35 21.43 1.39
C ARG A 54 19.37 21.07 2.50
N VAL A 55 19.16 21.93 3.49
CA VAL A 55 18.20 21.68 4.58
C VAL A 55 16.78 21.46 4.05
N LYS A 56 16.35 22.25 3.06
CA LYS A 56 15.04 22.05 2.40
C LYS A 56 14.97 20.69 1.69
N LEU A 57 16.04 20.32 0.98
CA LEU A 57 16.12 19.05 0.28
C LEU A 57 16.16 17.85 1.26
N GLU A 58 16.76 17.98 2.44
CA GLU A 58 16.76 16.94 3.48
C GLU A 58 15.33 16.68 4.01
N ALA A 59 14.56 17.74 4.20
CA ALA A 59 13.16 17.64 4.59
C ALA A 59 12.31 16.97 3.48
N GLU A 60 12.58 17.28 2.21
CA GLU A 60 11.94 16.61 1.08
C GLU A 60 12.34 15.13 0.97
N TYR A 61 13.63 14.82 1.13
CA TYR A 61 14.14 13.44 1.15
C TYR A 61 13.47 12.60 2.23
N THR A 62 13.31 13.14 3.44
CA THR A 62 12.63 12.44 4.54
C THR A 62 11.18 12.12 4.20
N LYS A 63 10.46 13.08 3.58
CA LYS A 63 9.08 12.86 3.10
C LYS A 63 9.03 11.80 2.00
N LEU A 64 9.97 11.84 1.06
CA LEU A 64 10.10 10.87 -0.02
C LEU A 64 10.38 9.46 0.51
N LEU A 65 11.27 9.34 1.50
CA LEU A 65 11.61 8.08 2.14
C LEU A 65 10.39 7.47 2.86
N ASN A 66 9.65 8.26 3.62
CA ASN A 66 8.43 7.79 4.26
C ASN A 66 7.37 7.35 3.24
N PHE A 67 7.20 8.13 2.16
CA PHE A 67 6.30 7.78 1.07
C PHE A 67 6.69 6.47 0.38
N SER A 68 7.99 6.28 0.10
CA SER A 68 8.51 5.09 -0.59
C SER A 68 8.18 3.78 0.11
N ARG A 69 8.05 3.78 1.44
CA ARG A 69 7.78 2.58 2.24
C ARG A 69 6.39 2.00 2.05
N GLU A 70 5.42 2.85 1.75
CA GLU A 70 4.00 2.46 1.67
C GLU A 70 3.44 2.56 0.25
N PHE A 71 4.10 3.32 -0.63
CA PHE A 71 3.62 3.63 -1.97
C PHE A 71 3.18 2.40 -2.77
N ASN A 72 4.02 1.37 -2.80
CA ASN A 72 3.84 0.14 -3.59
C ASN A 72 2.97 -0.93 -2.89
N LYS A 73 2.47 -0.63 -1.68
CA LYS A 73 1.73 -1.59 -0.84
C LYS A 73 0.23 -1.29 -0.75
N GLU A 74 -0.22 -0.14 -1.27
CA GLU A 74 -1.62 0.28 -1.24
C GLU A 74 -2.22 0.38 -2.66
N PHE A 75 -3.55 0.27 -2.73
CA PHE A 75 -4.32 0.50 -3.96
C PHE A 75 -4.14 1.93 -4.46
N VAL A 76 -4.71 2.22 -5.64
CA VAL A 76 -4.67 3.57 -6.18
C VAL A 76 -5.31 4.57 -5.18
N THR A 77 -4.80 5.77 -5.16
CA THR A 77 -5.16 6.95 -4.40
C THR A 77 -5.08 8.11 -5.39
N VAL A 78 -5.71 9.23 -5.05
CA VAL A 78 -5.66 10.47 -5.85
C VAL A 78 -4.20 10.91 -6.14
N ASN A 79 -3.25 10.49 -5.29
CA ASN A 79 -1.84 10.87 -5.34
C ASN A 79 -0.90 9.82 -5.97
N ASN A 80 -1.39 8.62 -6.35
CA ASN A 80 -0.53 7.51 -6.79
C ASN A 80 -0.94 6.84 -8.12
N LYS A 81 -1.83 7.42 -8.95
CA LYS A 81 -2.08 6.90 -10.31
C LYS A 81 -0.73 6.65 -10.98
N CYS A 82 -0.30 5.40 -11.16
CA CYS A 82 1.13 5.08 -11.05
C CYS A 82 2.07 5.77 -12.07
N PHE A 83 1.54 6.26 -13.20
CA PHE A 83 2.29 7.11 -14.14
C PHE A 83 2.37 8.59 -13.71
N ASN A 84 1.32 9.12 -13.09
CA ASN A 84 1.35 10.42 -12.43
C ASN A 84 2.26 10.39 -11.19
N THR A 85 2.58 9.23 -10.63
CA THR A 85 3.47 9.12 -9.47
C THR A 85 4.90 9.53 -9.80
N ALA A 86 5.49 9.08 -10.92
CA ALA A 86 6.83 9.52 -11.32
C ALA A 86 6.88 11.05 -11.41
N LEU A 87 5.88 11.64 -12.08
CA LEU A 87 5.68 13.07 -12.20
C LEU A 87 5.40 13.75 -10.84
N THR A 88 4.69 13.12 -9.92
CA THR A 88 4.34 13.67 -8.60
C THR A 88 5.52 13.60 -7.63
N LEU A 89 6.27 12.49 -7.63
CA LEU A 89 7.54 12.34 -6.92
C LEU A 89 8.54 13.37 -7.43
N PHE A 90 8.63 13.53 -8.74
CA PHE A 90 9.45 14.53 -9.40
C PHE A 90 9.01 15.97 -9.09
N CYS A 91 7.71 16.29 -9.20
CA CYS A 91 7.16 17.60 -8.89
C CYS A 91 7.31 17.96 -7.40
N LYS A 92 7.31 16.97 -6.50
CA LYS A 92 7.60 17.18 -5.06
C LYS A 92 9.06 17.58 -4.80
N MET A 93 9.99 17.24 -5.69
CA MET A 93 11.41 17.63 -5.61
C MET A 93 11.71 19.02 -6.21
N ARG A 94 10.69 19.78 -6.64
CA ARG A 94 10.85 21.03 -7.41
C ARG A 94 11.69 22.09 -6.69
N SER A 95 11.78 22.08 -5.35
CA SER A 95 12.64 23.01 -4.62
C SER A 95 14.12 22.67 -4.78
N GLY A 96 14.50 21.40 -4.71
CA GLY A 96 15.87 20.94 -5.00
C GLY A 96 16.30 21.33 -6.41
N PHE A 97 15.44 21.09 -7.41
CA PHE A 97 15.72 21.42 -8.81
C PHE A 97 15.94 22.89 -9.09
N SER A 98 15.10 23.78 -8.53
CA SER A 98 15.25 25.23 -8.71
C SER A 98 16.65 25.71 -8.31
N GLU A 99 17.20 25.12 -7.26
CA GLU A 99 18.47 25.54 -6.70
C GLU A 99 19.65 24.91 -7.44
N THR A 100 19.53 23.65 -7.90
CA THR A 100 20.49 23.08 -8.85
C THR A 100 20.58 23.92 -10.12
N LYS A 101 19.43 24.36 -10.66
CA LYS A 101 19.37 25.24 -11.84
C LYS A 101 20.15 26.52 -11.64
N LYS A 102 19.91 27.22 -10.53
CA LYS A 102 20.61 28.46 -10.19
C LYS A 102 22.11 28.22 -10.04
N LEU A 103 22.51 27.12 -9.40
CA LEU A 103 23.92 26.79 -9.20
C LEU A 103 24.65 26.54 -10.53
N PHE A 104 24.10 25.67 -11.40
CA PHE A 104 24.68 25.42 -12.72
C PHE A 104 24.74 26.68 -13.58
N MET A 105 23.67 27.48 -13.60
CA MET A 105 23.63 28.77 -14.29
C MET A 105 24.72 29.73 -13.78
N LYS A 106 24.94 29.79 -12.46
CA LYS A 106 25.92 30.67 -11.84
C LYS A 106 27.35 30.33 -12.27
N PHE A 107 27.65 29.06 -12.54
CA PHE A 107 28.94 28.59 -13.02
C PHE A 107 29.07 28.46 -14.55
N CYS A 108 28.07 28.91 -15.33
CA CYS A 108 28.18 28.93 -16.80
C CYS A 108 29.08 30.07 -17.31
N PRO A 109 29.84 29.91 -18.41
CA PRO A 109 30.65 30.97 -19.01
C PRO A 109 29.82 32.25 -19.26
N ARG A 110 30.34 33.43 -18.87
CA ARG A 110 29.72 34.72 -19.24
C ARG A 110 29.95 34.95 -20.74
N ALA A 111 28.96 34.63 -21.57
CA ALA A 111 29.06 34.90 -23.00
C ALA A 111 28.74 36.37 -23.30
N ARG A 112 29.64 37.09 -23.99
CA ARG A 112 29.26 38.32 -24.69
C ARG A 112 28.33 37.95 -25.85
N ARG A 113 27.30 38.77 -26.12
CA ARG A 113 26.25 38.47 -27.11
C ARG A 113 26.78 38.31 -28.55
N GLU A 114 27.95 38.87 -28.83
CA GLU A 114 28.50 39.01 -30.19
C GLU A 114 29.32 37.79 -30.63
N ASP A 115 30.04 37.12 -29.71
CA ASP A 115 30.97 36.03 -30.04
C ASP A 115 30.30 34.70 -30.42
N VAL A 116 29.00 34.53 -30.14
CA VAL A 116 28.30 33.22 -30.22
C VAL A 116 27.30 33.15 -31.37
N ARG A 117 27.01 34.28 -32.05
CA ARG A 117 26.05 34.31 -33.17
C ARG A 117 26.50 33.49 -34.38
N HIS A 118 27.80 33.25 -34.53
CA HIS A 118 28.36 32.58 -35.70
C HIS A 118 28.44 31.04 -35.59
N VAL A 119 28.26 30.45 -34.41
CA VAL A 119 28.61 29.02 -34.19
C VAL A 119 27.42 28.10 -33.87
N ILE A 120 26.39 28.57 -33.16
CA ILE A 120 25.36 27.66 -32.57
C ILE A 120 23.93 27.97 -33.04
N GLY A 121 23.74 29.05 -33.82
CA GLY A 121 22.40 29.54 -34.14
C GLY A 121 21.65 30.05 -32.89
N ASN A 122 20.38 30.45 -33.07
CA ASN A 122 19.58 31.11 -32.02
C ASN A 122 19.04 30.17 -30.93
N MET A 123 19.47 28.91 -30.84
CA MET A 123 18.92 27.97 -29.85
C MET A 123 19.59 28.12 -28.47
N PRO A 124 18.80 28.14 -27.38
CA PRO A 124 19.33 28.20 -26.03
C PRO A 124 20.03 26.88 -25.67
N VAL A 125 21.10 26.98 -24.89
CA VAL A 125 21.98 25.85 -24.59
C VAL A 125 21.84 25.41 -23.13
N SER A 126 21.81 24.11 -22.89
CA SER A 126 21.64 23.54 -21.53
C SER A 126 22.75 23.98 -20.58
N ALA A 127 22.37 24.59 -19.45
CA ALA A 127 23.30 24.99 -18.41
C ALA A 127 23.99 23.78 -17.75
N TYR A 128 23.33 22.62 -17.74
CA TYR A 128 23.88 21.39 -17.16
C TYR A 128 25.07 20.84 -17.95
N ASP A 129 25.14 21.13 -19.25
CA ASP A 129 26.21 20.65 -20.12
C ASP A 129 27.38 21.64 -20.22
N TYR A 130 27.11 22.94 -20.03
CA TYR A 130 28.06 24.02 -20.24
C TYR A 130 28.58 24.70 -18.97
N SER A 131 28.02 24.37 -17.81
CA SER A 131 28.54 24.85 -16.54
C SER A 131 29.93 24.28 -16.26
N TYR A 132 30.86 25.09 -15.77
CA TYR A 132 32.22 24.62 -15.49
C TYR A 132 32.28 23.51 -14.45
N ILE A 133 31.29 23.45 -13.56
CA ILE A 133 31.19 22.42 -12.52
C ILE A 133 30.69 21.06 -13.05
N SER A 134 30.21 20.98 -14.30
CA SER A 134 29.78 19.73 -14.97
C SER A 134 30.34 19.54 -16.38
N ALA A 135 31.24 20.43 -16.82
CA ALA A 135 31.83 20.38 -18.15
C ALA A 135 32.64 19.09 -18.37
N ASN A 136 32.48 18.48 -19.54
CA ASN A 136 33.22 17.28 -19.93
C ASN A 136 34.71 17.57 -20.17
N ILE A 137 35.02 18.77 -20.65
CA ILE A 137 36.38 19.22 -20.97
C ILE A 137 36.64 20.48 -20.16
N TYR A 138 37.65 20.43 -19.30
CA TYR A 138 38.11 21.57 -18.51
C TYR A 138 39.65 21.54 -18.39
N PRO A 139 40.33 22.69 -18.44
CA PRO A 139 41.72 22.82 -18.03
C PRO A 139 41.90 22.43 -16.56
N LEU A 140 43.00 21.76 -16.24
CA LEU A 140 43.35 21.51 -14.85
C LEU A 140 43.60 22.85 -14.13
N PRO A 141 43.10 23.00 -12.89
CA PRO A 141 43.33 24.22 -12.12
C PRO A 141 44.83 24.41 -11.88
N LEU A 142 45.28 25.66 -11.91
CA LEU A 142 46.69 25.99 -11.68
C LEU A 142 47.06 25.84 -10.20
N PHE A 143 46.07 25.96 -9.34
CA PHE A 143 46.21 26.03 -7.90
C PHE A 143 45.38 24.95 -7.19
N LYS A 144 45.87 24.49 -6.05
CA LYS A 144 45.16 23.51 -5.20
C LYS A 144 44.40 24.23 -4.10
N PHE A 145 43.47 23.53 -3.43
CA PHE A 145 42.65 24.13 -2.37
C PHE A 145 43.44 24.85 -1.28
N GLU A 146 44.65 24.38 -0.93
CA GLU A 146 45.47 24.95 0.14
C GLU A 146 45.92 26.38 -0.16
N THR A 147 45.91 26.82 -1.41
CA THR A 147 46.28 28.18 -1.80
C THR A 147 45.09 29.14 -1.83
N TYR A 148 43.87 28.65 -1.65
CA TYR A 148 42.66 29.47 -1.64
C TYR A 148 42.23 29.83 -0.22
N PRO A 149 41.48 30.93 -0.05
CA PRO A 149 40.85 31.25 1.23
C PRO A 149 39.91 30.13 1.72
N PRO A 150 39.72 29.97 3.04
CA PRO A 150 38.86 28.93 3.60
C PRO A 150 37.44 28.90 3.04
N CYS A 151 36.88 30.06 2.64
CA CYS A 151 35.55 30.15 2.05
C CYS A 151 35.37 29.33 0.75
N VAL A 152 36.44 29.14 -0.03
CA VAL A 152 36.42 28.29 -1.24
C VAL A 152 36.21 26.83 -0.87
N SER A 153 36.93 26.33 0.14
CA SER A 153 36.74 24.98 0.66
C SER A 153 35.36 24.80 1.31
N GLY A 154 34.87 25.82 2.02
CA GLY A 154 33.53 25.83 2.62
C GLY A 154 32.42 25.69 1.58
N LEU A 155 32.52 26.47 0.48
CA LEU A 155 31.57 26.38 -0.63
C LEU A 155 31.62 25.02 -1.33
N TYR A 156 32.82 24.48 -1.61
CA TYR A 156 32.97 23.15 -2.20
C TYR A 156 32.23 22.10 -1.36
N ASN A 157 32.49 22.07 -0.05
CA ASN A 157 31.92 21.10 0.86
C ASN A 157 30.39 21.17 0.92
N GLU A 158 29.80 22.38 0.91
CA GLU A 158 28.34 22.50 0.91
C GLU A 158 27.71 22.11 -0.44
N ILE A 159 28.35 22.43 -1.57
CA ILE A 159 27.89 21.96 -2.89
C ILE A 159 27.97 20.44 -2.99
N GLU A 160 29.08 19.84 -2.54
CA GLU A 160 29.28 18.39 -2.55
C GLU A 160 28.20 17.68 -1.72
N LYS A 161 27.96 18.12 -0.48
CA LYS A 161 26.88 17.57 0.37
C LYS A 161 25.51 17.69 -0.29
N PHE A 162 25.21 18.86 -0.87
CA PHE A 162 23.95 19.09 -1.58
C PHE A 162 23.78 18.13 -2.77
N PHE A 163 24.83 17.96 -3.56
CA PHE A 163 24.85 17.06 -4.72
C PHE A 163 24.75 15.58 -4.36
N ILE A 164 25.41 15.14 -3.29
CA ILE A 164 25.26 13.77 -2.76
C ILE A 164 23.80 13.53 -2.36
N LEU A 165 23.19 14.45 -1.62
CA LEU A 165 21.80 14.34 -1.20
C LEU A 165 20.83 14.35 -2.38
N PHE A 166 21.08 15.21 -3.37
CA PHE A 166 20.30 15.25 -4.60
C PHE A 166 20.34 13.90 -5.34
N ALA A 167 21.54 13.31 -5.48
CA ALA A 167 21.68 11.99 -6.09
C ALA A 167 20.93 10.90 -5.30
N GLN A 168 20.93 10.97 -3.96
CA GLN A 168 20.14 10.05 -3.12
C GLN A 168 18.63 10.19 -3.39
N CYS A 169 18.10 11.41 -3.50
CA CYS A 169 16.70 11.64 -3.85
C CYS A 169 16.35 11.02 -5.22
N VAL A 170 17.18 11.27 -6.24
CA VAL A 170 16.95 10.72 -7.58
C VAL A 170 16.98 9.19 -7.57
N ASN A 171 17.95 8.59 -6.88
CA ASN A 171 18.07 7.13 -6.78
C ASN A 171 16.88 6.50 -6.04
N LEU A 172 16.38 7.16 -4.99
CA LEU A 172 15.18 6.71 -4.28
C LEU A 172 13.95 6.73 -5.20
N CYS A 173 13.75 7.80 -5.97
CA CYS A 173 12.68 7.85 -6.98
C CYS A 173 12.81 6.71 -8.01
N LYS A 174 14.01 6.48 -8.56
CA LYS A 174 14.26 5.38 -9.50
C LYS A 174 13.97 4.01 -8.89
N SER A 175 14.36 3.80 -7.63
CA SER A 175 14.11 2.55 -6.91
C SER A 175 12.61 2.28 -6.75
N VAL A 176 11.83 3.29 -6.37
CA VAL A 176 10.38 3.17 -6.19
C VAL A 176 9.69 2.82 -7.51
N LEU A 177 10.10 3.46 -8.61
CA LEU A 177 9.57 3.19 -9.95
C LEU A 177 9.91 1.77 -10.42
N ALA A 178 11.14 1.33 -10.21
CA ALA A 178 11.56 -0.03 -10.57
C ALA A 178 10.83 -1.09 -9.75
N GLU A 179 10.54 -0.83 -8.47
CA GLU A 179 9.75 -1.73 -7.64
C GLU A 179 8.28 -1.80 -8.11
N GLU A 180 7.66 -0.65 -8.42
CA GLU A 180 6.31 -0.60 -8.98
C GLU A 180 6.20 -1.37 -10.31
N GLU A 181 7.20 -1.22 -11.19
CA GLU A 181 7.24 -1.96 -12.45
C GLU A 181 7.36 -3.48 -12.22
N LYS A 182 8.15 -3.90 -11.22
CA LYS A 182 8.25 -5.32 -10.83
C LYS A 182 6.92 -5.85 -10.33
N ILE A 183 6.22 -5.11 -9.47
CA ILE A 183 4.91 -5.50 -8.94
C ILE A 183 3.90 -5.65 -10.07
N ARG A 184 3.84 -4.69 -11.00
CA ARG A 184 2.97 -4.75 -12.18
C ARG A 184 3.17 -6.01 -13.02
N LYS A 185 4.41 -6.51 -13.10
CA LYS A 185 4.76 -7.72 -13.84
C LYS A 185 4.50 -9.01 -13.03
N ASP A 186 4.46 -8.93 -11.70
CA ASP A 186 4.20 -10.06 -10.82
C ASP A 186 2.70 -10.24 -10.53
N LYS A 187 2.03 -10.99 -11.42
CA LYS A 187 0.60 -11.27 -11.31
C LYS A 187 0.21 -11.96 -10.00
N ARG A 188 1.07 -12.85 -9.49
CA ARG A 188 0.80 -13.61 -8.26
C ARG A 188 0.85 -12.70 -7.05
N TYR A 189 1.81 -11.78 -7.03
CA TYR A 189 1.92 -10.80 -5.96
C TYR A 189 0.74 -9.83 -5.94
N CYS A 190 0.32 -9.30 -7.10
CA CYS A 190 -0.89 -8.47 -7.18
C CYS A 190 -2.14 -9.20 -6.67
N TYR A 191 -2.30 -10.48 -7.05
CA TYR A 191 -3.41 -11.30 -6.55
C TYR A 191 -3.34 -11.53 -5.04
N PHE A 192 -2.16 -11.79 -4.49
CA PHE A 192 -1.96 -11.92 -3.05
C PHE A 192 -2.35 -10.64 -2.30
N LEU A 193 -1.95 -9.47 -2.80
CA LEU A 193 -2.34 -8.18 -2.22
C LEU A 193 -3.86 -7.96 -2.26
N PHE A 194 -4.49 -8.24 -3.41
CA PHE A 194 -5.94 -8.14 -3.54
C PHE A 194 -6.68 -9.10 -2.59
N LYS A 195 -6.23 -10.35 -2.48
CA LYS A 195 -6.81 -11.34 -1.57
C LYS A 195 -6.73 -10.89 -0.11
N ASN A 196 -5.57 -10.42 0.34
CA ASN A 196 -5.40 -9.91 1.70
C ASN A 196 -6.31 -8.71 1.98
N PHE A 197 -6.47 -7.83 0.97
CA PHE A 197 -7.38 -6.69 1.07
C PHE A 197 -8.84 -7.13 1.15
N LYS A 198 -9.26 -8.06 0.29
CA LYS A 198 -10.59 -8.67 0.30
C LYS A 198 -10.91 -9.27 1.67
N ASP A 199 -9.99 -10.07 2.24
CA ASP A 199 -10.15 -10.67 3.56
C ASP A 199 -10.27 -9.61 4.67
N LYS A 200 -9.54 -8.50 4.55
CA LYS A 200 -9.64 -7.36 5.48
C LYS A 200 -10.99 -6.65 5.37
N VAL A 201 -11.44 -6.35 4.15
CA VAL A 201 -12.74 -5.71 3.90
C VAL A 201 -13.88 -6.58 4.42
N ILE A 202 -13.85 -7.89 4.14
CA ILE A 202 -14.85 -8.84 4.62
C ILE A 202 -14.96 -8.80 6.15
N LYS A 203 -13.83 -8.76 6.86
CA LYS A 203 -13.81 -8.61 8.33
C LYS A 203 -14.34 -7.26 8.79
N GLU A 204 -14.05 -6.17 8.08
CA GLU A 204 -14.54 -4.83 8.41
C GLU A 204 -16.06 -4.72 8.24
N ILE A 205 -16.62 -5.29 7.18
CA ILE A 205 -18.06 -5.20 6.87
C ILE A 205 -18.91 -6.25 7.58
N ALA A 206 -18.27 -7.20 8.28
CA ALA A 206 -18.89 -8.33 8.98
C ALA A 206 -20.17 -7.95 9.77
N GLY A 207 -20.14 -6.83 10.49
CA GLY A 207 -21.25 -6.36 11.32
C GLY A 207 -22.27 -5.45 10.62
N MET A 208 -22.01 -5.01 9.39
CA MET A 208 -22.85 -4.05 8.64
C MET A 208 -23.34 -4.60 7.31
N ILE A 209 -22.96 -5.83 6.94
CA ILE A 209 -23.23 -6.38 5.61
C ILE A 209 -24.73 -6.50 5.31
N SER A 210 -25.55 -6.71 6.35
CA SER A 210 -27.01 -6.73 6.23
C SER A 210 -27.61 -5.39 5.80
N LEU A 211 -26.91 -4.27 6.02
CA LEU A 211 -27.38 -2.93 5.65
C LEU A 211 -27.22 -2.64 4.15
N PHE A 212 -26.40 -3.40 3.43
CA PHE A 212 -26.19 -3.18 2.00
C PHE A 212 -27.29 -3.85 1.19
N ASN A 213 -27.99 -3.09 0.36
CA ASN A 213 -28.95 -3.65 -0.59
C ASN A 213 -28.27 -3.96 -1.94
N LYS A 214 -28.65 -5.07 -2.58
CA LYS A 214 -28.18 -5.46 -3.92
C LYS A 214 -28.54 -4.41 -4.98
N ASP A 215 -29.66 -3.71 -4.78
CA ASP A 215 -30.16 -2.66 -5.68
C ASP A 215 -29.57 -1.27 -5.38
N SER A 216 -28.57 -1.18 -4.51
CA SER A 216 -27.86 0.08 -4.24
C SER A 216 -27.19 0.59 -5.51
N GLU A 217 -27.46 1.85 -5.88
CA GLU A 217 -26.90 2.49 -7.07
C GLU A 217 -25.37 2.48 -7.05
N ASP A 218 -24.74 2.66 -5.88
CA ASP A 218 -23.29 2.64 -5.67
C ASP A 218 -22.64 1.27 -5.97
N LEU A 219 -23.44 0.19 -5.98
CA LEU A 219 -22.99 -1.17 -6.29
C LEU A 219 -23.28 -1.56 -7.75
N SER A 220 -23.78 -0.63 -8.56
CA SER A 220 -24.00 -0.83 -9.99
C SER A 220 -22.72 -0.68 -10.81
N GLU A 221 -22.66 -1.35 -11.96
CA GLU A 221 -21.58 -1.15 -12.94
C GLU A 221 -21.49 0.28 -13.47
N LYS A 222 -22.62 1.02 -13.45
CA LYS A 222 -22.66 2.42 -13.92
C LYS A 222 -22.01 3.36 -12.92
N ALA A 223 -22.20 3.13 -11.62
CA ALA A 223 -21.65 3.98 -10.57
C ALA A 223 -20.21 3.59 -10.20
N ASN A 224 -19.85 2.31 -10.28
CA ASN A 224 -18.54 1.82 -9.87
C ASN A 224 -17.77 1.15 -11.01
N SER A 225 -16.69 1.82 -11.42
CA SER A 225 -15.83 1.40 -12.52
C SER A 225 -15.02 0.12 -12.25
N ALA A 226 -14.71 -0.19 -10.98
CA ALA A 226 -14.04 -1.42 -10.60
C ALA A 226 -14.97 -2.65 -10.78
N ILE A 227 -16.26 -2.49 -10.48
CA ILE A 227 -17.28 -3.52 -10.71
C ILE A 227 -17.41 -3.82 -12.21
N ALA A 228 -17.64 -2.78 -13.01
CA ALA A 228 -17.74 -2.92 -14.47
C ALA A 228 -16.47 -3.53 -15.09
N SER A 229 -15.29 -3.18 -14.57
CA SER A 229 -14.03 -3.75 -15.02
C SER A 229 -13.90 -5.22 -14.64
N ARG A 230 -14.23 -5.60 -13.41
CA ARG A 230 -14.08 -6.98 -12.92
C ARG A 230 -14.87 -7.99 -13.75
N ASN A 231 -16.04 -7.62 -14.27
CA ASN A 231 -16.90 -8.49 -15.08
C ASN A 231 -16.31 -8.84 -16.45
N LYS A 232 -15.25 -8.14 -16.89
CA LYS A 232 -14.53 -8.42 -18.14
C LYS A 232 -13.45 -9.52 -18.00
N TYR A 233 -13.26 -10.07 -16.80
CA TYR A 233 -12.21 -11.03 -16.49
C TYR A 233 -12.80 -12.31 -15.89
N ASP A 234 -12.19 -13.45 -16.19
CA ASP A 234 -12.67 -14.76 -15.76
C ASP A 234 -12.60 -14.94 -14.23
N ASN A 235 -11.54 -14.43 -13.60
CA ASN A 235 -11.30 -14.61 -12.17
C ASN A 235 -10.55 -13.43 -11.53
N ASP A 236 -10.51 -13.44 -10.19
CA ASP A 236 -9.88 -12.38 -9.40
C ASP A 236 -8.35 -12.32 -9.67
N GLU A 237 -7.69 -13.45 -9.98
CA GLU A 237 -6.25 -13.49 -10.27
C GLU A 237 -5.90 -12.80 -11.59
N ALA A 238 -6.73 -13.00 -12.62
CA ALA A 238 -6.58 -12.34 -13.92
C ALA A 238 -6.88 -10.84 -13.84
N TRP A 239 -7.83 -10.43 -12.99
CA TRP A 239 -8.19 -9.03 -12.81
C TRP A 239 -7.18 -8.27 -11.94
N SER A 240 -6.60 -8.90 -10.91
CA SER A 240 -5.81 -8.23 -9.87
C SER A 240 -4.66 -7.34 -10.39
N PRO A 241 -3.86 -7.75 -11.40
CA PRO A 241 -2.81 -6.90 -11.96
C PRO A 241 -3.36 -5.64 -12.62
N PHE A 242 -4.55 -5.70 -13.21
CA PHE A 242 -5.20 -4.51 -13.73
C PHE A 242 -5.83 -3.70 -12.59
N GLY A 243 -6.60 -4.38 -11.72
CA GLY A 243 -7.42 -3.73 -10.70
C GLY A 243 -6.61 -2.96 -9.66
N PHE A 244 -5.53 -3.57 -9.17
CA PHE A 244 -4.69 -2.99 -8.12
C PHE A 244 -4.07 -1.64 -8.53
N HIS A 245 -3.71 -1.48 -9.80
CA HIS A 245 -3.02 -0.30 -10.31
C HIS A 245 -3.93 0.74 -10.96
N ASN A 246 -5.24 0.49 -11.05
CA ASN A 246 -6.19 1.39 -11.72
C ASN A 246 -7.36 1.86 -10.85
N PHE A 247 -7.71 1.14 -9.79
CA PHE A 247 -8.84 1.48 -8.92
C PHE A 247 -8.40 1.83 -7.52
N ASP A 248 -9.13 2.75 -6.91
CA ASP A 248 -8.86 3.14 -5.55
C ASP A 248 -9.40 2.15 -4.53
N LYS A 249 -8.94 2.29 -3.29
CA LYS A 249 -9.31 1.41 -2.19
C LYS A 249 -10.83 1.35 -1.95
N ASN A 250 -11.56 2.44 -2.17
CA ASN A 250 -13.00 2.51 -1.94
C ASN A 250 -13.78 1.83 -3.07
N ASP A 251 -13.37 2.06 -4.32
CA ASP A 251 -13.93 1.38 -5.49
C ASP A 251 -13.81 -0.14 -5.35
N VAL A 252 -12.62 -0.61 -4.96
CA VAL A 252 -12.36 -2.04 -4.75
C VAL A 252 -13.10 -2.57 -3.53
N LYS A 253 -13.29 -1.76 -2.48
CA LYS A 253 -14.09 -2.14 -1.31
C LYS A 253 -15.55 -2.40 -1.70
N LEU A 254 -16.15 -1.53 -2.51
CA LEU A 254 -17.51 -1.69 -3.02
C LEU A 254 -17.62 -2.91 -3.95
N LEU A 255 -16.61 -3.17 -4.79
CA LEU A 255 -16.53 -4.42 -5.56
C LEU A 255 -16.58 -5.66 -4.65
N VAL A 256 -15.79 -5.68 -3.58
CA VAL A 256 -15.79 -6.81 -2.63
C VAL A 256 -17.16 -6.96 -1.98
N ILE A 257 -17.82 -5.88 -1.58
CA ILE A 257 -19.18 -5.90 -1.03
C ILE A 257 -20.16 -6.52 -2.03
N LYS A 258 -20.12 -6.07 -3.29
CA LYS A 258 -20.97 -6.60 -4.36
C LYS A 258 -20.76 -8.09 -4.58
N GLN A 259 -19.50 -8.55 -4.61
CA GLN A 259 -19.18 -9.97 -4.74
C GLN A 259 -19.80 -10.81 -3.62
N VAL A 260 -19.79 -10.32 -2.37
CA VAL A 260 -20.42 -11.05 -1.25
C VAL A 260 -21.93 -11.12 -1.40
N ILE A 261 -22.58 -10.03 -1.85
CA ILE A 261 -24.04 -9.99 -2.09
C ILE A 261 -24.44 -10.89 -3.28
N ASP A 262 -23.62 -10.97 -4.33
CA ASP A 262 -23.91 -11.82 -5.48
C ASP A 262 -23.80 -13.31 -5.16
N VAL A 263 -22.87 -13.69 -4.28
CA VAL A 263 -22.79 -15.07 -3.76
C VAL A 263 -24.08 -15.47 -3.03
N GLU A 264 -24.70 -14.57 -2.27
CA GLU A 264 -25.98 -14.83 -1.59
C GLU A 264 -27.07 -15.17 -2.60
N SER A 265 -27.14 -14.41 -3.70
CA SER A 265 -28.13 -14.66 -4.76
C SER A 265 -27.92 -15.98 -5.49
N ALA A 266 -26.66 -16.44 -5.61
CA ALA A 266 -26.32 -17.66 -6.35
C ALA A 266 -26.42 -18.93 -5.51
N THR A 267 -26.10 -18.86 -4.22
CA THR A 267 -26.04 -20.03 -3.33
C THR A 267 -27.29 -20.20 -2.47
N GLY A 268 -28.06 -19.13 -2.28
CA GLY A 268 -29.18 -19.07 -1.33
C GLY A 268 -28.74 -18.97 0.12
N LEU A 269 -27.44 -18.73 0.38
CA LEU A 269 -26.87 -18.51 1.71
C LEU A 269 -27.03 -17.05 2.10
N SER A 270 -27.39 -16.79 3.36
CA SER A 270 -27.45 -15.41 3.87
C SER A 270 -26.06 -14.76 3.90
N LYS A 271 -26.01 -13.42 3.85
CA LYS A 271 -24.74 -12.66 3.97
C LYS A 271 -23.90 -13.05 5.20
N THR A 272 -24.55 -13.33 6.33
CA THR A 272 -23.90 -13.80 7.56
C THR A 272 -23.30 -15.20 7.40
N GLU A 273 -23.95 -16.08 6.63
CA GLU A 273 -23.44 -17.43 6.35
C GLU A 273 -22.23 -17.39 5.42
N ILE A 274 -22.27 -16.56 4.39
CA ILE A 274 -21.14 -16.38 3.48
C ILE A 274 -19.94 -15.81 4.22
N LEU A 275 -20.17 -14.85 5.11
CA LEU A 275 -19.15 -14.28 5.97
C LEU A 275 -18.51 -15.34 6.89
N LEU A 276 -19.31 -16.18 7.51
CA LEU A 276 -18.85 -17.14 8.53
C LEU A 276 -18.27 -18.42 7.91
N PHE A 277 -18.84 -18.90 6.81
CA PHE A 277 -18.56 -20.24 6.26
C PHE A 277 -18.07 -20.22 4.82
N GLY A 278 -18.07 -19.06 4.14
CA GLY A 278 -17.77 -18.93 2.72
C GLY A 278 -18.93 -19.45 1.85
N ASN A 279 -18.61 -19.87 0.62
CA ASN A 279 -19.62 -20.33 -0.35
C ASN A 279 -19.97 -21.82 -0.19
N ASP A 280 -19.61 -22.43 0.96
CA ASP A 280 -19.76 -23.86 1.22
C ASP A 280 -21.15 -24.15 1.80
N LYS A 281 -22.12 -24.40 0.92
CA LYS A 281 -23.52 -24.65 1.29
C LYS A 281 -23.69 -25.90 2.16
N GLU A 282 -22.97 -26.98 1.86
CA GLU A 282 -23.03 -28.21 2.64
C GLU A 282 -22.55 -27.99 4.08
N LYS A 283 -21.47 -27.23 4.25
CA LYS A 283 -20.97 -26.85 5.57
C LYS A 283 -21.98 -26.01 6.34
N VAL A 284 -22.65 -25.05 5.70
CA VAL A 284 -23.69 -24.23 6.34
C VAL A 284 -24.86 -25.08 6.81
N GLU A 285 -25.41 -25.95 5.94
CA GLU A 285 -26.52 -26.82 6.31
C GLU A 285 -26.16 -27.78 7.44
N ARG A 286 -24.94 -28.33 7.42
CA ARG A 286 -24.41 -29.15 8.52
C ARG A 286 -24.35 -28.38 9.83
N VAL A 287 -23.91 -27.12 9.80
CA VAL A 287 -23.85 -26.27 11.00
C VAL A 287 -25.24 -25.96 11.53
N LYS A 288 -26.19 -25.57 10.66
CA LYS A 288 -27.59 -25.33 11.06
C LYS A 288 -28.20 -26.53 11.74
N HIS A 289 -28.00 -27.71 11.17
CA HIS A 289 -28.49 -28.95 11.76
C HIS A 289 -27.84 -29.23 13.13
N LEU A 290 -26.53 -29.03 13.26
CA LEU A 290 -25.85 -29.22 14.56
C LEU A 290 -26.31 -28.20 15.62
N ILE A 291 -26.70 -26.99 15.21
CA ILE A 291 -27.32 -26.01 16.09
C ILE A 291 -28.73 -26.48 16.51
N SER A 292 -29.49 -27.10 15.62
CA SER A 292 -30.85 -27.57 15.96
C SER A 292 -30.84 -28.74 16.95
N ILE A 293 -29.81 -29.58 16.93
CA ILE A 293 -29.62 -30.67 17.92
C ILE A 293 -28.69 -30.28 19.07
N PHE A 294 -28.42 -29.00 19.27
CA PHE A 294 -27.40 -28.54 20.22
C PHE A 294 -27.71 -28.96 21.67
N ASP A 295 -28.98 -29.08 22.04
CA ASP A 295 -29.42 -29.53 23.36
C ASP A 295 -28.87 -30.92 23.72
N ASP A 296 -28.70 -31.80 22.73
CA ASP A 296 -28.16 -33.15 22.93
C ASP A 296 -26.65 -33.14 23.19
N LEU A 297 -25.97 -32.04 22.88
CA LEU A 297 -24.54 -31.84 23.12
C LEU A 297 -24.24 -31.33 24.52
N LEU A 298 -25.26 -30.95 25.29
CA LEU A 298 -25.10 -30.47 26.65
C LEU A 298 -24.66 -31.60 27.61
N PRO A 299 -24.03 -31.27 28.75
CA PRO A 299 -23.69 -32.25 29.79
C PRO A 299 -24.95 -32.93 30.34
N ASP A 300 -24.85 -34.22 30.66
CA ASP A 300 -25.98 -34.98 31.22
C ASP A 300 -26.40 -34.36 32.58
N GLY A 301 -27.71 -34.18 32.77
CA GLY A 301 -28.26 -33.54 33.97
C GLY A 301 -28.22 -32.01 33.97
N TYR A 302 -27.94 -31.36 32.83
CA TYR A 302 -27.98 -29.91 32.74
C TYR A 302 -29.38 -29.34 33.01
N ASN A 303 -29.53 -28.66 34.14
CA ASN A 303 -30.81 -28.19 34.67
C ASN A 303 -30.94 -26.66 34.76
N LYS A 304 -30.01 -25.90 34.16
CA LYS A 304 -30.06 -24.43 34.18
C LYS A 304 -30.97 -23.91 33.08
N LYS A 305 -31.51 -22.70 33.29
CA LYS A 305 -32.43 -22.02 32.35
C LYS A 305 -31.74 -21.49 31.09
N LYS A 306 -30.47 -21.09 31.20
CA LYS A 306 -29.69 -20.47 30.11
C LYS A 306 -28.74 -21.49 29.49
N LEU A 307 -28.34 -21.32 28.24
CA LEU A 307 -27.31 -22.16 27.60
C LEU A 307 -25.95 -22.02 28.31
N PRO A 308 -25.15 -23.10 28.42
CA PRO A 308 -23.81 -23.02 28.97
C PRO A 308 -22.86 -22.32 27.99
N ALA A 309 -22.46 -21.10 28.37
CA ALA A 309 -21.63 -20.21 27.56
C ALA A 309 -20.30 -20.85 27.13
N LYS A 310 -19.69 -21.68 27.99
CA LYS A 310 -18.47 -22.43 27.69
C LYS A 310 -18.68 -23.43 26.54
N THR A 311 -19.76 -24.20 26.57
CA THR A 311 -20.11 -25.18 25.52
C THR A 311 -20.39 -24.52 24.18
N VAL A 312 -21.10 -23.38 24.19
CA VAL A 312 -21.30 -22.56 22.98
C VAL A 312 -19.95 -22.11 22.41
N LEU A 313 -19.02 -21.64 23.26
CA LEU A 313 -17.70 -21.25 22.79
C LEU A 313 -16.92 -22.45 22.20
N MET A 314 -16.99 -23.63 22.83
CA MET A 314 -16.33 -24.84 22.31
C MET A 314 -16.85 -25.24 20.94
N PHE A 315 -18.17 -25.14 20.71
CA PHE A 315 -18.78 -25.32 19.40
C PHE A 315 -18.23 -24.36 18.35
N LEU A 316 -18.16 -23.07 18.68
CA LEU A 316 -17.64 -22.06 17.75
C LEU A 316 -16.15 -22.27 17.43
N HIS A 317 -15.34 -22.69 18.42
CA HIS A 317 -13.94 -23.03 18.18
C HIS A 317 -13.77 -24.28 17.31
N TYR A 318 -14.67 -25.27 17.42
CA TYR A 318 -14.66 -26.45 16.55
C TYR A 318 -14.81 -26.09 15.07
N PHE A 319 -15.65 -25.10 14.75
CA PHE A 319 -15.80 -24.57 13.39
C PHE A 319 -14.72 -23.57 12.97
N GLY A 320 -13.72 -23.32 13.82
CA GLY A 320 -12.57 -22.48 13.51
C GLY A 320 -12.79 -20.97 13.68
N PHE A 321 -13.85 -20.55 14.37
CA PHE A 321 -14.12 -19.12 14.59
C PHE A 321 -13.08 -18.49 15.53
N GLY A 322 -12.26 -17.60 14.98
CA GLY A 322 -11.25 -16.83 15.71
C GLY A 322 -11.76 -15.46 16.21
N LYS A 323 -10.88 -14.72 16.91
CA LYS A 323 -11.21 -13.42 17.56
C LYS A 323 -11.93 -12.39 16.66
N GLY A 324 -11.69 -12.42 15.35
CA GLY A 324 -12.23 -11.41 14.42
C GLY A 324 -13.67 -11.64 13.95
N LEU A 325 -14.19 -12.86 14.02
CA LEU A 325 -15.56 -13.21 13.60
C LEU A 325 -16.39 -13.81 14.74
N LEU A 326 -15.82 -13.90 15.94
CA LEU A 326 -16.44 -14.61 17.06
C LEU A 326 -17.75 -13.95 17.50
N LYS A 327 -17.83 -12.61 17.46
CA LYS A 327 -19.03 -11.88 17.87
C LYS A 327 -20.20 -12.18 16.94
N GLU A 328 -19.95 -12.16 15.64
CA GLU A 328 -20.91 -12.47 14.58
C GLU A 328 -21.29 -13.95 14.63
N ALA A 329 -20.33 -14.84 14.87
CA ALA A 329 -20.60 -16.27 15.01
C ALA A 329 -21.48 -16.60 16.23
N VAL A 330 -21.27 -15.91 17.37
CA VAL A 330 -22.13 -16.02 18.55
C VAL A 330 -23.54 -15.53 18.25
N LYS A 331 -23.66 -14.38 17.58
CA LYS A 331 -24.97 -13.82 17.17
C LYS A 331 -25.71 -14.80 16.25
N TYR A 332 -25.05 -15.28 15.20
CA TYR A 332 -25.61 -16.26 14.28
C TYR A 332 -26.04 -17.55 14.98
N PHE A 333 -25.22 -18.06 15.90
CA PHE A 333 -25.54 -19.26 16.67
C PHE A 333 -26.87 -19.08 17.43
N PHE A 334 -27.03 -17.99 18.18
CA PHE A 334 -28.24 -17.77 18.96
C PHE A 334 -29.46 -17.45 18.10
N GLU A 335 -29.29 -16.73 16.98
CA GLU A 335 -30.37 -16.53 16.01
C GLU A 335 -30.90 -17.87 15.50
N LYS A 336 -30.01 -18.76 15.03
CA LYS A 336 -30.42 -20.08 14.50
C LYS A 336 -30.89 -21.05 15.58
N TYR A 337 -30.34 -20.98 16.77
CA TYR A 337 -30.79 -21.78 17.89
C TYR A 337 -32.20 -21.37 18.33
N MET A 338 -32.50 -20.07 18.39
CA MET A 338 -33.83 -19.57 18.80
C MET A 338 -34.90 -19.72 17.72
N GLU A 339 -34.51 -19.79 16.44
CA GLU A 339 -35.42 -20.16 15.35
C GLU A 339 -35.92 -21.62 15.48
N ASN A 340 -35.23 -22.47 16.24
CA ASN A 340 -35.65 -23.86 16.44
C ASN A 340 -36.81 -23.95 17.45
N PRO A 341 -37.99 -24.47 17.06
CA PRO A 341 -39.13 -24.64 17.98
C PRO A 341 -38.84 -25.57 19.17
N SER A 342 -37.82 -26.42 19.04
CA SER A 342 -37.42 -27.38 20.09
C SER A 342 -36.40 -26.83 21.08
N ALA A 343 -35.98 -25.57 20.94
CA ALA A 343 -34.98 -24.94 21.81
C ALA A 343 -35.49 -24.80 23.25
N LYS A 344 -34.78 -25.40 24.21
CA LYS A 344 -35.22 -25.44 25.62
C LYS A 344 -34.66 -24.32 26.50
N TYR A 345 -33.53 -23.76 26.09
CA TYR A 345 -32.71 -22.89 26.92
C TYR A 345 -32.65 -21.44 26.42
N GLU A 346 -32.54 -20.48 27.32
CA GLU A 346 -32.38 -19.06 26.98
C GLU A 346 -30.95 -18.71 26.50
N SER A 347 -30.84 -17.66 25.67
CA SER A 347 -29.55 -17.16 25.17
C SER A 347 -28.71 -16.52 26.28
N VAL A 348 -27.39 -16.56 26.12
CA VAL A 348 -26.43 -15.83 26.98
C VAL A 348 -25.81 -14.66 26.22
N SER A 349 -25.34 -13.65 26.94
CA SER A 349 -24.69 -12.49 26.30
C SER A 349 -23.34 -12.89 25.70
N TYR A 350 -22.90 -12.11 24.70
CA TYR A 350 -21.60 -12.30 24.06
C TYR A 350 -20.46 -12.29 25.10
N GLU A 351 -20.50 -11.36 26.06
CA GLU A 351 -19.51 -11.18 27.14
C GLU A 351 -19.36 -12.46 27.98
N ALA A 352 -20.49 -13.10 28.30
CA ALA A 352 -20.50 -14.36 29.03
C ALA A 352 -19.81 -15.48 28.23
N VAL A 353 -20.01 -15.53 26.92
CA VAL A 353 -19.36 -16.51 26.03
C VAL A 353 -17.85 -16.28 25.95
N ILE A 354 -17.40 -15.04 25.68
CA ILE A 354 -15.96 -14.76 25.54
C ILE A 354 -15.16 -14.88 26.84
N SER A 355 -15.80 -14.77 28.01
CA SER A 355 -15.12 -14.92 29.31
C SER A 355 -14.35 -16.24 29.44
N TYR A 356 -14.81 -17.31 28.77
CA TYR A 356 -14.20 -18.64 28.76
C TYR A 356 -13.08 -18.83 27.72
N ASN A 357 -12.73 -17.80 26.94
CA ASN A 357 -11.81 -17.94 25.80
C ASN A 357 -10.37 -18.30 26.20
N LYS A 358 -9.91 -17.90 27.38
CA LYS A 358 -8.59 -18.35 27.90
C LYS A 358 -8.65 -19.82 28.32
N GLU A 359 -9.73 -20.23 28.98
CA GLU A 359 -9.92 -21.57 29.50
C GLU A 359 -10.05 -22.60 28.37
N VAL A 360 -10.93 -22.37 27.39
CA VAL A 360 -11.12 -23.27 26.23
C VAL A 360 -9.85 -23.39 25.37
N LYS A 361 -9.03 -22.34 25.29
CA LYS A 361 -7.75 -22.39 24.56
C LYS A 361 -6.69 -23.24 25.27
N ASN A 362 -6.69 -23.21 26.61
CA ASN A 362 -5.75 -23.97 27.41
C ASN A 362 -6.21 -25.44 27.56
N ASP A 363 -7.52 -25.68 27.59
CA ASP A 363 -8.11 -27.02 27.68
C ASP A 363 -8.40 -27.61 26.30
N ARG A 364 -7.35 -27.85 25.48
CA ARG A 364 -7.48 -28.57 24.20
C ARG A 364 -7.45 -30.09 24.33
N LYS A 365 -7.16 -30.62 25.52
CA LYS A 365 -6.94 -32.08 25.73
C LYS A 365 -7.98 -32.74 26.66
N GLY A 366 -8.72 -31.98 27.46
CA GLY A 366 -9.75 -32.48 28.38
C GLY A 366 -11.17 -32.32 27.83
N GLU A 367 -11.94 -31.37 28.37
CA GLU A 367 -13.37 -31.23 28.09
C GLU A 367 -13.63 -30.90 26.62
N PHE A 368 -12.74 -30.15 25.97
CA PHE A 368 -12.85 -29.85 24.54
C PHE A 368 -12.77 -31.11 23.68
N LYS A 369 -11.89 -32.05 24.01
CA LYS A 369 -11.77 -33.30 23.26
C LYS A 369 -13.02 -34.17 23.45
N ALA A 370 -13.51 -34.28 24.68
CA ALA A 370 -14.74 -35.02 24.97
C ALA A 370 -15.97 -34.43 24.24
N PHE A 371 -16.08 -33.10 24.23
CA PHE A 371 -17.13 -32.39 23.50
C PHE A 371 -17.03 -32.64 21.98
N VAL A 372 -15.83 -32.53 21.41
CA VAL A 372 -15.61 -32.79 19.97
C VAL A 372 -15.94 -34.24 19.60
N GLU A 373 -15.60 -35.23 20.44
CA GLU A 373 -15.96 -36.62 20.20
C GLU A 373 -17.48 -36.86 20.29
N LYS A 374 -18.18 -36.22 21.25
CA LYS A 374 -19.65 -36.25 21.32
C LYS A 374 -20.27 -35.66 20.06
N LEU A 375 -19.72 -34.55 19.57
CA LEU A 375 -20.16 -33.85 18.36
C LEU A 375 -19.91 -34.70 17.10
N LYS A 376 -18.73 -35.32 16.97
CA LYS A 376 -18.40 -36.24 15.86
C LYS A 376 -19.28 -37.49 15.83
N THR A 377 -19.54 -38.09 17.00
CA THR A 377 -20.36 -39.29 17.12
C THR A 377 -21.76 -39.01 16.58
N ARG A 378 -22.34 -37.86 16.97
CA ARG A 378 -23.64 -37.40 16.47
C ARG A 378 -23.60 -37.03 14.98
N CYS A 379 -22.53 -36.40 14.49
CA CYS A 379 -22.32 -36.20 13.05
C CYS A 379 -22.26 -37.52 12.24
N CYS A 380 -21.64 -38.57 12.76
CA CYS A 380 -21.54 -39.87 12.07
C CYS A 380 -22.88 -40.62 12.04
N THR A 381 -23.71 -40.49 13.08
CA THR A 381 -25.08 -41.02 13.07
C THR A 381 -25.93 -40.36 11.98
N ILE A 382 -25.68 -39.08 11.69
CA ILE A 382 -26.40 -38.31 10.66
C ILE A 382 -26.01 -38.74 9.25
N GLN A 383 -24.72 -38.98 8.96
CA GLN A 383 -24.28 -39.51 7.65
C GLN A 383 -24.86 -40.90 7.34
N LEU A 384 -25.19 -41.69 8.37
CA LEU A 384 -25.86 -42.99 8.22
C LEU A 384 -27.38 -42.84 8.03
N LEU A 385 -28.01 -41.86 8.68
CA LEU A 385 -29.44 -41.59 8.52
C LEU A 385 -29.77 -40.95 7.16
N GLU A 386 -28.94 -40.03 6.65
CA GLU A 386 -29.09 -39.43 5.31
C GLU A 386 -28.88 -40.43 4.16
N LYS A 387 -28.11 -41.50 4.41
CA LYS A 387 -28.01 -42.65 3.48
C LYS A 387 -29.18 -43.61 3.57
N ALA A 388 -29.83 -43.72 4.74
CA ALA A 388 -30.96 -44.61 4.96
C ALA A 388 -32.30 -44.02 4.50
N SER A 389 -32.45 -42.70 4.46
CA SER A 389 -33.65 -42.01 3.95
C SER A 389 -33.66 -41.81 2.42
N ASN A 390 -32.64 -42.31 1.72
CA ASN A 390 -32.57 -42.39 0.25
C ASN A 390 -32.79 -43.83 -0.28
N PHE A 391 -33.40 -44.72 0.53
CA PHE A 391 -33.84 -46.06 0.14
C PHE A 391 -35.34 -46.24 0.29
#